data_AF-A0A954DJU7-F1
#
_entry.id   AF-A0A954DJU7-F1
#
_cell.length_a   1.000
_cell.length_b   1.000
_cell.length_c   1.000
_cell.angle_alpha   90.00
_cell.angle_beta   90.00
_cell.angle_gamma   90.00
#
_symmetry.space_group_name_H-M   'P 1'
#
loop_
_entity.id
_entity.type
_entity.pdbx_description
1 polymer ?
#
loop_
_entity_poly.entity_id
_entity_poly.type
_entity_poly.pdbx_seq_one_letter_code
_entity_poly.pdbx_strand_id
1 'polypeptide(L)'
;QTWDYLRLDFGHVHMGHNALAGLAYTLVPVIGGWVMILTGLALFGQSNPDGFWDSLCGWVIPMLGGGLRTHMWHHLVAWLFLVFAIVHVYIVVLDGTQQRNGLISSMISGRKFYPADEKPGSHDED
;
A
#
# COMPACT_ATOMS: atom_id res chain seq x y z
N GLN A 1 -31.81 -3.72 37.49
CA GLN A 1 -31.33 -2.76 36.49
C GLN A 1 -29.80 -2.75 36.43
N THR A 2 -29.16 -3.93 36.34
CA THR A 2 -27.68 -4.07 36.42
C THR A 2 -27.11 -4.89 35.26
N TRP A 3 -27.97 -5.61 34.54
CA TRP A 3 -27.59 -6.51 33.44
C TRP A 3 -27.32 -5.79 32.12
N ASP A 4 -27.73 -4.53 31.97
CA ASP A 4 -27.48 -3.76 30.74
C ASP A 4 -26.03 -3.25 30.64
N TYR A 5 -25.27 -3.20 31.74
CA TYR A 5 -23.86 -2.80 31.73
C TYR A 5 -22.91 -3.92 31.25
N LEU A 6 -23.39 -5.17 31.19
CA LEU A 6 -22.62 -6.32 30.68
C LEU A 6 -22.75 -6.50 29.16
N ARG A 7 -23.68 -5.80 28.52
CA ARG A 7 -23.70 -5.65 27.07
C ARG A 7 -22.79 -4.48 26.70
N LEU A 8 -21.49 -4.75 26.70
CA LEU A 8 -20.56 -3.98 25.89
C LEU A 8 -20.95 -4.24 24.43
N ASP A 9 -21.88 -3.43 23.92
CA ASP A 9 -21.97 -3.20 22.49
C ASP A 9 -20.57 -2.80 22.05
N PHE A 10 -19.89 -3.67 21.31
CA PHE A 10 -18.70 -3.32 20.54
C PHE A 10 -19.13 -2.46 19.34
N GLY A 11 -19.82 -1.36 19.65
CA GLY A 11 -20.16 -0.30 18.74
C GLY A 11 -18.88 0.45 18.40
N HIS A 12 -18.65 0.57 17.10
CA HIS A 12 -17.50 1.20 16.46
C HIS A 12 -16.25 0.33 16.39
N VAL A 13 -16.33 -0.69 15.54
CA VAL A 13 -15.16 -1.11 14.75
C VAL A 13 -14.66 0.14 14.03
N HIS A 14 -13.60 0.77 14.54
CA HIS A 14 -12.96 1.92 13.92
C HIS A 14 -12.26 1.44 12.62
N MET A 15 -13.04 1.24 11.55
CA MET A 15 -12.60 0.81 10.20
C MET A 15 -11.70 1.84 9.48
N GLY A 16 -11.21 2.89 10.15
CA GLY A 16 -10.65 4.07 9.48
C GLY A 16 -9.24 4.51 9.86
N HIS A 17 -8.58 3.94 10.88
CA HIS A 17 -7.45 4.64 11.52
C HIS A 17 -6.11 3.89 11.52
N ASN A 18 -5.87 2.97 10.58
CA ASN A 18 -4.53 2.44 10.43
C ASN A 18 -3.62 3.46 9.72
N ALA A 19 -3.28 4.55 10.42
CA ALA A 19 -2.31 5.56 9.98
C ALA A 19 -0.97 4.90 9.62
N LEU A 20 -0.64 3.80 10.28
CA LEU A 20 0.52 2.97 9.95
C LEU A 20 0.35 2.28 8.58
N ALA A 21 -0.84 1.81 8.22
CA ALA A 21 -1.11 1.29 6.87
C ALA A 21 -1.01 2.40 5.82
N GLY A 22 -1.64 3.56 6.05
CA GLY A 22 -1.55 4.72 5.15
C GLY A 22 -0.10 5.18 4.94
N LEU A 23 0.69 5.22 6.00
CA LEU A 23 2.12 5.54 5.95
C LEU A 23 2.93 4.44 5.24
N ALA A 24 2.63 3.16 5.47
CA ALA A 24 3.30 2.06 4.77
C ALA A 24 3.03 2.12 3.25
N TYR A 25 1.81 2.48 2.85
CA TYR A 25 1.45 2.65 1.43
C TYR A 25 2.12 3.87 0.78
N THR A 26 2.47 4.92 1.51
CA THR A 26 3.23 6.05 0.92
C THR A 26 4.73 5.80 0.93
N LEU A 27 5.27 5.20 1.99
CA LEU A 27 6.70 4.96 2.10
C LEU A 27 7.19 3.86 1.14
N VAL A 28 6.49 2.73 1.08
CA VAL A 28 7.03 1.55 0.38
C VAL A 28 6.81 1.62 -1.13
N PRO A 29 5.57 1.58 -1.67
CA PRO A 29 5.39 1.57 -3.11
C PRO A 29 5.62 2.94 -3.77
N VAL A 30 5.28 4.06 -3.12
CA VAL A 30 5.49 5.39 -3.74
C VAL A 30 6.95 5.80 -3.63
N ILE A 31 7.46 6.03 -2.42
CA ILE A 31 8.84 6.52 -2.23
C ILE A 31 9.86 5.44 -2.62
N GLY A 32 9.70 4.21 -2.10
CA GLY A 32 10.58 3.10 -2.47
C GLY A 32 10.52 2.77 -3.97
N GLY A 33 9.37 2.92 -4.61
CA GLY A 33 9.21 2.69 -6.05
C GLY A 33 9.98 3.70 -6.89
N TRP A 34 9.92 4.98 -6.54
CA TRP A 34 10.74 6.01 -7.17
C TRP A 34 12.24 5.72 -7.02
N VAL A 35 12.69 5.30 -5.83
CA VAL A 35 14.09 4.90 -5.62
C VAL A 35 14.48 3.72 -6.50
N MET A 36 13.62 2.70 -6.64
CA MET A 36 13.87 1.56 -7.52
C MET A 36 13.97 1.94 -8.99
N ILE A 37 13.10 2.84 -9.46
CA ILE A 37 13.14 3.33 -10.84
C ILE A 37 14.44 4.09 -11.09
N LEU A 38 14.79 5.05 -10.23
CA LEU A 38 15.99 5.87 -10.39
C LEU A 38 17.27 5.04 -10.31
N THR A 39 17.37 4.14 -9.33
CA THR A 39 18.55 3.27 -9.19
C THR A 39 18.63 2.24 -10.32
N GLY A 40 17.53 1.66 -10.77
CA GLY A 40 17.51 0.72 -11.90
C GLY A 40 17.91 1.37 -13.21
N LEU A 41 17.37 2.57 -13.51
CA LEU A 41 17.75 3.33 -14.71
C LEU A 41 19.21 3.79 -14.67
N ALA A 42 19.71 4.18 -13.50
CA ALA A 42 21.12 4.53 -13.32
C ALA A 42 22.05 3.34 -13.58
N LEU A 43 21.73 2.15 -13.06
CA LEU A 43 22.51 0.94 -13.32
C LEU A 43 22.44 0.47 -14.78
N PHE A 44 21.30 0.68 -15.42
CA PHE A 44 21.14 0.44 -16.85
C PHE A 44 22.01 1.38 -17.70
N GLY A 45 22.05 2.67 -17.34
CA GLY A 45 22.93 3.67 -17.95
C GLY A 45 24.40 3.31 -17.81
N GLN A 46 24.84 2.83 -16.65
CA GLN A 46 26.22 2.39 -16.42
C GLN A 46 26.64 1.23 -17.35
N SER A 47 25.69 0.39 -17.77
CA SER A 47 25.97 -0.72 -18.70
C SER A 47 26.13 -0.25 -20.15
N ASN A 48 25.68 0.97 -20.49
CA ASN A 48 25.83 1.59 -21.81
C ASN A 48 26.41 3.01 -21.66
N PRO A 49 27.74 3.13 -21.47
CA PRO A 49 28.41 4.43 -21.45
C PRO A 49 28.10 5.19 -22.76
N ASP A 50 27.74 6.48 -22.66
CA ASP A 50 27.24 7.36 -23.75
C ASP A 50 25.76 7.21 -24.16
N GLY A 51 24.99 6.40 -23.45
CA GLY A 51 23.54 6.32 -23.64
C GLY A 51 22.76 7.53 -23.11
N PHE A 52 21.58 7.80 -23.69
CA PHE A 52 20.62 8.79 -23.20
C PHE A 52 20.29 8.64 -21.70
N TRP A 53 20.22 7.40 -21.22
CA TRP A 53 19.92 7.07 -19.83
C TRP A 53 21.07 7.36 -18.87
N ASP A 54 22.31 7.29 -19.32
CA ASP A 54 23.49 7.63 -18.51
C ASP A 54 23.55 9.14 -18.25
N SER A 55 23.24 9.96 -19.27
CA SER A 55 23.16 11.42 -19.11
C SER A 55 22.05 11.86 -18.13
N LEU A 56 20.92 11.16 -18.11
CA LEU A 56 19.76 11.51 -17.28
C LEU A 56 19.80 10.95 -15.86
N CYS A 57 20.33 9.75 -15.68
CA CYS A 57 20.31 9.03 -14.40
C CYS A 57 21.71 8.78 -13.81
N GLY A 58 22.78 9.13 -14.54
CA GLY A 58 24.16 8.96 -14.10
C GLY A 58 24.51 9.76 -12.84
N TRP A 59 23.81 10.86 -12.54
CA TRP A 59 23.98 11.65 -11.31
C TRP A 59 23.57 10.90 -10.03
N VAL A 60 22.76 9.84 -10.15
CA VAL A 60 22.32 9.02 -9.02
C VAL A 60 23.47 8.16 -8.48
N ILE A 61 24.38 7.71 -9.36
CA ILE A 61 25.52 6.84 -9.01
C ILE A 61 26.52 7.54 -8.06
N PRO A 62 27.02 8.77 -8.33
CA PRO A 62 27.90 9.46 -7.40
C PRO A 62 27.18 9.85 -6.10
N MET A 63 25.86 10.12 -6.14
CA MET A 63 25.08 10.46 -4.93
C MET A 63 24.96 9.28 -3.96
N LEU A 64 24.76 8.07 -4.48
CA LEU A 64 24.75 6.81 -3.70
C LEU A 64 26.17 6.27 -3.44
N GLY A 65 27.18 6.93 -4.00
CA GLY A 65 28.58 6.68 -3.72
C GLY A 65 29.17 5.46 -4.44
N GLY A 66 28.78 5.26 -5.70
CA GLY A 66 29.42 4.32 -6.62
C GLY A 66 28.52 3.16 -7.04
N GLY A 67 28.79 2.58 -8.22
CA GLY A 67 27.93 1.59 -8.87
C GLY A 67 27.66 0.33 -8.03
N LEU A 68 28.68 -0.21 -7.35
CA LEU A 68 28.52 -1.40 -6.50
C LEU A 68 27.57 -1.12 -5.31
N ARG A 69 27.69 0.06 -4.70
CA ARG A 69 26.84 0.47 -3.58
C ARG A 69 25.41 0.73 -4.03
N THR A 70 25.22 1.32 -5.22
CA THR A 70 23.91 1.45 -5.86
C THR A 70 23.26 0.07 -6.12
N HIS A 71 24.02 -0.91 -6.60
CA HIS A 71 23.54 -2.30 -6.75
C HIS A 71 23.03 -2.89 -5.44
N MET A 72 23.78 -2.71 -4.35
CA MET A 72 23.39 -3.19 -3.02
C MET A 72 22.11 -2.51 -2.52
N TRP A 73 22.01 -1.18 -2.66
CA TRP A 73 20.80 -0.43 -2.31
C TRP A 73 19.59 -0.86 -3.13
N HIS A 74 19.76 -1.07 -4.44
CA HIS A 74 18.68 -1.55 -5.30
C HIS A 74 18.18 -2.92 -4.86
N HIS A 75 19.09 -3.87 -4.57
CA HIS A 75 18.68 -5.20 -4.08
C HIS A 75 18.04 -5.12 -2.69
N LEU A 76 18.53 -4.26 -1.79
CA LEU A 76 17.94 -4.08 -0.46
C LEU A 76 16.49 -3.61 -0.56
N VAL A 77 16.23 -2.62 -1.42
CA VAL A 77 14.87 -2.11 -1.64
C VAL A 77 14.02 -3.17 -2.37
N ALA A 78 14.57 -3.92 -3.32
CA ALA A 78 13.88 -5.04 -3.96
C ALA A 78 13.40 -6.09 -2.94
N TRP A 79 14.26 -6.47 -1.98
CA TRP A 79 13.88 -7.37 -0.89
C TRP A 79 12.76 -6.80 -0.01
N LEU A 80 12.82 -5.50 0.31
CA LEU A 80 11.75 -4.81 1.04
C LEU A 80 10.41 -4.90 0.29
N PHE A 81 10.43 -4.68 -1.04
CA PHE A 81 9.24 -4.80 -1.89
C PHE A 81 8.66 -6.22 -1.89
N LEU A 82 9.53 -7.24 -1.93
CA LEU A 82 9.08 -8.63 -1.88
C LEU A 82 8.35 -8.95 -0.57
N VAL A 83 8.93 -8.57 0.57
CA VAL A 83 8.31 -8.77 1.90
C VAL A 83 7.00 -7.98 2.00
N PHE A 84 7.00 -6.73 1.54
CA PHE A 84 5.80 -5.90 1.50
C PHE A 84 4.69 -6.53 0.67
N ALA A 85 5.01 -7.07 -0.51
CA ALA A 85 4.02 -7.73 -1.38
C ALA A 85 3.38 -8.95 -0.68
N ILE A 86 4.18 -9.78 0.00
CA ILE A 86 3.67 -10.94 0.76
C ILE A 86 2.71 -10.47 1.87
N VAL A 87 3.13 -9.49 2.68
CA VAL A 87 2.30 -8.95 3.77
C VAL A 87 1.04 -8.29 3.24
N HIS A 88 1.14 -7.53 2.15
CA HIS A 88 0.02 -6.85 1.52
C HIS A 88 -1.03 -7.86 1.02
N VAL A 89 -0.62 -8.88 0.27
CA VAL A 89 -1.53 -9.92 -0.21
C VAL A 89 -2.17 -10.66 0.97
N TYR A 90 -1.41 -10.96 2.02
CA TYR A 90 -1.95 -11.58 3.23
C TYR A 90 -3.05 -10.73 3.89
N ILE A 91 -2.80 -9.42 4.09
CA ILE A 91 -3.78 -8.50 4.68
C ILE A 91 -5.01 -8.37 3.78
N VAL A 92 -4.82 -8.28 2.47
CA VAL A 92 -5.93 -8.20 1.51
C VAL A 92 -6.80 -9.45 1.61
N VAL A 93 -6.20 -10.65 1.59
CA VAL A 93 -6.94 -11.91 1.71
C VAL A 93 -7.63 -12.00 3.08
N LEU A 94 -6.93 -11.65 4.16
CA LEU A 94 -7.49 -11.65 5.51
C LEU A 94 -8.73 -10.76 5.61
N ASP A 95 -8.64 -9.51 5.15
CA ASP A 95 -9.75 -8.55 5.11
C ASP A 95 -10.92 -9.08 4.25
N GLY A 96 -10.60 -9.69 3.11
CA GLY A 96 -11.59 -10.38 2.27
C GLY A 96 -12.34 -11.50 2.97
N THR A 97 -11.64 -12.30 3.78
CA THR A 97 -12.23 -13.43 4.51
C THR A 97 -12.98 -13.00 5.77
N GLN A 98 -12.50 -11.97 6.47
CA GLN A 98 -12.98 -11.60 7.80
C GLN A 98 -14.11 -10.56 7.75
N GLN A 99 -14.14 -9.69 6.73
CA GLN A 99 -15.12 -8.60 6.70
C GLN A 99 -16.36 -8.90 5.86
N ARG A 100 -16.35 -9.81 4.88
CA ARG A 100 -17.46 -10.06 3.91
C ARG A 100 -18.09 -8.78 3.28
N ASN A 101 -17.50 -7.62 3.52
CA ASN A 101 -17.95 -6.28 3.15
C ASN A 101 -17.05 -5.78 2.02
N GLY A 102 -17.12 -6.44 0.86
CA GLY A 102 -16.88 -5.85 -0.45
C GLY A 102 -15.60 -5.05 -0.75
N LEU A 103 -14.58 -4.94 0.11
CA LEU A 103 -13.38 -4.15 -0.16
C LEU A 103 -12.56 -4.76 -1.31
N ILE A 104 -12.38 -6.08 -1.31
CA ILE A 104 -11.82 -6.82 -2.45
C ILE A 104 -12.72 -6.70 -3.70
N SER A 105 -14.06 -6.81 -3.52
CA SER A 105 -15.02 -6.66 -4.62
C SER A 105 -15.00 -5.25 -5.23
N SER A 106 -14.68 -4.22 -4.46
CA SER A 106 -14.56 -2.86 -4.97
C SER A 106 -13.28 -2.67 -5.79
N MET A 107 -12.18 -3.34 -5.43
CA MET A 107 -10.91 -3.24 -6.15
C MET A 107 -10.87 -4.08 -7.43
N ILE A 108 -11.54 -5.25 -7.44
CA ILE A 108 -11.54 -6.19 -8.57
C ILE A 108 -12.81 -6.08 -9.43
N SER A 109 -13.98 -5.82 -8.83
CA SER A 109 -15.29 -5.83 -9.51
C SER A 109 -16.01 -4.47 -9.49
N GLY A 110 -15.48 -3.44 -8.81
CA GLY A 110 -16.10 -2.10 -8.73
C GLY A 110 -17.44 -2.03 -7.99
N ARG A 111 -17.94 -3.13 -7.40
CA ARG A 111 -19.24 -3.18 -6.73
C ARG A 111 -19.09 -3.34 -5.23
N LYS A 112 -19.44 -2.27 -4.51
CA LYS A 112 -19.70 -2.25 -3.06
C LYS A 112 -21.11 -2.80 -2.83
N PHE A 113 -21.23 -3.95 -2.20
CA PHE A 113 -22.53 -4.37 -1.65
C PHE A 113 -22.73 -3.64 -0.33
N TYR A 114 -23.70 -2.72 -0.29
CA TYR A 114 -24.20 -2.12 0.93
C TYR A 114 -25.15 -3.13 1.58
N PRO A 115 -25.00 -3.49 2.87
CA PRO A 115 -26.04 -4.21 3.60
C PRO A 115 -27.35 -3.43 3.52
N ALA A 116 -28.45 -4.08 3.17
CA ALA A 116 -29.74 -3.44 2.90
C ALA A 116 -30.49 -2.95 4.16
N ASP A 117 -29.80 -2.61 5.25
CA ASP A 117 -30.43 -2.19 6.52
C ASP A 117 -30.35 -0.69 6.81
N GLU A 118 -29.60 0.10 6.04
CA GLU A 118 -29.70 1.56 6.08
C GLU A 118 -30.45 2.09 4.86
N LYS A 119 -31.78 2.03 4.93
CA LYS A 119 -32.61 2.94 4.14
C LYS A 119 -32.38 4.35 4.71
N PRO A 120 -31.91 5.34 3.93
CA PRO A 120 -32.01 6.72 4.35
C PRO A 120 -33.50 7.03 4.57
N GLY A 121 -33.81 7.51 5.78
CA GLY A 121 -35.16 7.61 6.32
C GLY A 121 -36.16 8.23 5.36
N SER A 122 -37.25 7.49 5.14
CA SER A 122 -38.56 8.08 4.91
C SER A 122 -39.02 8.70 6.23
N HIS A 123 -38.69 9.97 6.45
CA HIS A 123 -39.46 10.85 7.32
C HIS A 123 -40.28 11.77 6.42
N ASP A 124 -41.37 11.20 5.89
CA ASP A 124 -42.54 11.94 5.48
C ASP A 124 -43.71 11.41 6.33
N GLU A 125 -44.51 12.36 6.82
CA GLU A 125 -45.83 12.20 7.46
C GLU A 125 -45.83 11.88 8.97
N ASP A 126 -45.93 12.95 9.78
CA ASP A 126 -47.00 13.24 10.76
C ASP A 126 -46.91 14.73 11.22
#